data_AF-A0A968T2P3-F1
#
_entry.id   AF-A0A968T2P3-F1
#
_cell.length_a   1.000
_cell.length_b   1.000
_cell.length_c   1.000
_cell.angle_alpha   90.00
_cell.angle_beta   90.00
_cell.angle_gamma   90.00
#
_symmetry.space_group_name_H-M   'P 1'
#
loop_
_entity.id
_entity.type
_entity.pdbx_description
1 polymer ?
#
loop_
_entity_poly.entity_id
_entity_poly.type
_entity_poly.pdbx_seq_one_letter_code
_entity_poly.pdbx_strand_id
1 'polypeptide(L)' 'MRLKGKLKQKFSTLTDDDLMYEEGKEDELYGRLQKKLGKTNEEVRSMLSDL' A
#
# COMPACT_ATOMS: atom_id res chain seq x y z
N MET A 1 -14.10 -1.01 1.74
CA MET A 1 -13.66 0.30 2.31
C MET A 1 -12.95 0.25 3.68
N ARG A 2 -12.94 -0.86 4.45
CA ARG A 2 -12.32 -0.86 5.80
C ARG A 2 -10.80 -1.16 5.86
N LEU A 3 -10.22 -1.76 4.82
CA LEU A 3 -8.82 -2.22 4.84
C LEU A 3 -7.77 -1.11 4.67
N LYS A 4 -7.96 -0.14 3.77
CA LYS A 4 -7.09 1.05 3.66
C LYS A 4 -6.99 1.81 4.98
N GLY A 5 -8.12 1.94 5.69
CA GLY A 5 -8.15 2.56 7.02
C GLY A 5 -7.29 1.82 8.04
N LYS A 6 -7.29 0.48 8.04
CA LYS A 6 -6.43 -0.33 8.92
C LYS A 6 -4.96 -0.20 8.55
N LEU A 7 -4.62 -0.23 7.26
CA LEU A 7 -3.24 -0.02 6.80
C LEU A 7 -2.73 1.36 7.21
N LYS A 8 -3.53 2.41 7.01
CA LYS A 8 -3.21 3.78 7.41
C LYS A 8 -3.09 3.94 8.93
N GLN A 9 -3.89 3.23 9.72
CA GLN A 9 -3.76 3.20 11.17
C GLN A 9 -2.50 2.44 11.63
N LYS A 10 -2.13 1.37 10.95
CA LYS A 10 -0.96 0.55 11.28
C LYS A 10 0.34 1.20 10.82
N PHE A 11 0.28 1.98 9.73
CA PHE A 11 1.40 2.70 9.14
C PHE A 11 1.04 4.17 9.03
N SER A 12 1.36 4.94 10.08
CA SER A 12 1.17 6.40 10.13
C SER A 12 1.92 7.17 9.04
N THR A 13 2.83 6.50 8.31
CA THR A 13 3.59 7.03 7.19
C THR A 13 2.83 6.97 5.86
N LEU A 14 1.78 6.16 5.77
CA LEU A 14 0.95 6.04 4.57
C LEU A 14 -0.15 7.09 4.57
N THR A 15 -0.32 7.75 3.43
CA THR A 15 -1.43 8.66 3.15
C THR A 15 -2.47 7.99 2.27
N ASP A 16 -3.63 8.63 2.11
CA ASP A 16 -4.66 8.11 1.20
C ASP A 16 -4.16 8.07 -0.26
N ASP A 17 -3.27 9.00 -0.64
CA ASP A 17 -2.60 9.02 -1.95
C ASP A 17 -1.69 7.83 -2.18
N ASP A 18 -0.95 7.38 -1.16
CA ASP A 18 -0.08 6.19 -1.31
C ASP A 18 -0.87 4.90 -1.41
N LEU A 19 -2.09 4.90 -0.87
CA LEU A 19 -3.01 3.78 -0.98
C LEU A 19 -3.93 3.93 -2.19
N MET A 20 -3.79 5.00 -2.98
CA MET A 20 -4.64 5.23 -4.14
C MET A 20 -4.22 4.26 -5.26
N TYR A 21 -5.12 3.33 -5.55
CA TYR A 21 -4.96 2.39 -6.64
C TYR A 21 -5.60 3.01 -7.88
N GLU A 22 -4.82 3.08 -8.95
CA GLU A 22 -5.30 3.37 -10.30
C GLU A 22 -5.10 2.11 -11.13
N GLU A 23 -6.15 1.68 -11.84
CA GLU A 23 -6.10 0.51 -12.70
C GLU A 23 -4.98 0.66 -13.75
N GLY A 24 -4.10 -0.34 -13.84
CA GLY A 24 -2.91 -0.30 -14.70
C GLY A 24 -1.67 0.39 -14.10
N LYS A 25 -1.74 0.96 -12.89
CA LYS A 25 -0.58 1.53 -12.16
C LYS A 25 -0.17 0.72 -10.93
N GLU A 26 -0.39 -0.59 -11.00
CA GLU A 26 -0.04 -1.53 -9.94
C GLU A 26 1.43 -1.45 -9.53
N ASP A 27 2.34 -1.49 -10.50
CA ASP A 27 3.77 -1.42 -10.23
C ASP A 27 4.21 -0.10 -9.57
N GLU A 28 3.58 1.01 -9.93
CA GLU A 28 3.82 2.30 -9.28
C GLU A 28 3.35 2.29 -7.83
N LEU A 29 2.16 1.74 -7.57
CA LEU A 29 1.62 1.61 -6.22
C LEU A 29 2.54 0.74 -5.36
N TYR A 30 2.92 -0.43 -5.85
CA TYR A 30 3.83 -1.34 -5.15
C TYR A 30 5.19 -0.68 -4.89
N GLY A 31 5.77 0.00 -5.88
CA GLY A 31 7.06 0.68 -5.74
C GLY A 31 7.04 1.83 -4.74
N ARG A 32 5.96 2.63 -4.70
CA ARG A 32 5.79 3.68 -3.68
C ARG A 32 5.69 3.08 -2.29
N LEU A 33 4.83 2.08 -2.10
CA LEU A 33 4.63 1.43 -0.81
C LEU A 33 5.90 0.73 -0.33
N GLN A 34 6.64 0.07 -1.22
CA GLN A 34 7.94 -0.55 -0.93
C GLN A 34 8.91 0.48 -0.33
N LYS A 35 9.06 1.64 -0.99
CA LYS A 35 9.96 2.72 -0.52
C LYS A 35 9.49 3.37 0.76
N LYS A 36 8.18 3.58 0.92
CA LYS A 36 7.60 4.32 2.06
C LYS A 36 7.50 3.48 3.32
N LEU A 37 7.27 2.17 3.17
CA LEU A 37 7.22 1.21 4.27
C LEU A 37 8.59 0.59 4.55
N GLY A 38 9.55 0.70 3.62
CA GLY A 38 10.84 0.02 3.72
C GLY A 38 10.70 -1.51 3.68
N LYS A 39 9.64 -2.00 3.04
CA LYS A 39 9.24 -3.42 3.01
C LYS A 39 9.57 -4.07 1.68
N THR A 40 9.56 -5.40 1.62
CA THR A 40 9.75 -6.10 0.35
C THR A 40 8.48 -6.05 -0.51
N ASN A 41 8.64 -6.24 -1.82
CA ASN A 41 7.49 -6.32 -2.74
C ASN A 41 6.50 -7.41 -2.33
N GLU A 42 6.95 -8.53 -1.77
CA GLU A 42 6.09 -9.60 -1.26
C GLU A 42 5.26 -9.15 -0.06
N GLU A 43 5.86 -8.45 0.90
CA GLU A 43 5.12 -7.94 2.06
C GLU A 43 4.06 -6.92 1.63
N VAL A 44 4.42 -6.01 0.72
CA VAL A 44 3.49 -5.00 0.20
C VAL A 44 2.36 -5.69 -0.57
N ARG A 45 2.67 -6.68 -1.42
CA ARG A 45 1.68 -7.49 -2.13
C ARG A 45 0.79 -8.26 -1.19
N SER A 46 1.31 -8.85 -0.12
CA SER A 46 0.50 -9.55 0.89
C SER A 46 -0.46 -8.59 1.59
N MET A 47 -0.01 -7.38 1.93
CA MET A 47 -0.88 -6.35 2.52
C MET A 47 -1.98 -5.88 1.57
N LEU A 48 -1.68 -5.85 0.26
CA LEU A 48 -2.63 -5.48 -0.79
C LEU A 48 -3.45 -6.67 -1.32
N SER A 49 -3.01 -7.90 -1.10
CA SER A 49 -3.70 -9.14 -1.46
C SER A 49 -4.77 -9.50 -0.44
N ASP A 50 -4.61 -9.05 0.80
CA ASP A 50 -5.64 -9.13 1.84
C ASP A 50 -6.76 -8.09 1.64
N LEU A 51 -6.73 -7.25 0.58
CA LEU A 51 -7.76 -6.25 0.26
C LEU A 51 -9.06 -6.84 -0.29
#